data_AF-A0A7S2ED88-F1
#
_entry.id   AF-A0A7S2ED88-F1
#
_cell.length_a   1.000
_cell.length_b   1.000
_cell.length_c   1.000
_cell.angle_alpha   90.00
_cell.angle_beta   90.00
_cell.angle_gamma   90.00
#
_symmetry.space_group_name_H-M   'P 1'
#
loop_
_entity.id
_entity.type
_entity.pdbx_description
1 polymer ?
#
loop_
_entity_poly.entity_id
_entity_poly.type
_entity_poly.pdbx_seq_one_letter_code
_entity_poly.pdbx_strand_id
1 'polypeptide(L)'
;DRHPIRRRASPKNGGNRSLRKSSRNARNMCEGKISNQRQQTATVNLSSPPEKKRVSFAHIEIRRYPITLGEHPECSCGPPITLDWDYQVLAPVEVDRYETTRDQPRKTHQLFVPTEK
;
A
#
# COMPACT_ATOMS: atom_id res chain seq x y z
N ASP A 1 1.64 -51.30 34.80
CA ASP A 1 0.37 -51.63 34.11
C ASP A 1 0.26 -51.03 32.72
N ARG A 2 -0.45 -51.80 31.87
CA ARG A 2 -0.57 -51.70 30.40
C ARG A 2 -1.42 -50.52 29.93
N HIS A 3 -1.12 -50.08 28.69
CA HIS A 3 -1.83 -49.10 27.86
C HIS A 3 -3.33 -49.44 27.62
N PRO A 4 -4.10 -48.49 27.04
CA PRO A 4 -4.36 -48.68 25.61
C PRO A 4 -4.22 -47.43 24.74
N ILE A 5 -3.66 -47.67 23.56
CA ILE A 5 -3.65 -46.85 22.34
C ILE A 5 -5.00 -47.01 21.63
N ARG A 6 -5.64 -45.92 21.16
CA ARG A 6 -6.57 -46.00 20.01
C ARG A 6 -6.58 -44.76 19.10
N ARG A 7 -6.03 -44.99 17.90
CA ARG A 7 -6.52 -44.73 16.52
C ARG A 7 -6.78 -43.29 16.00
N ARG A 8 -6.06 -43.03 14.90
CA ARG A 8 -6.22 -42.04 13.80
C ARG A 8 -7.66 -41.77 13.34
N ALA A 9 -7.88 -40.53 12.91
CA ALA A 9 -8.66 -40.21 11.72
C ALA A 9 -7.97 -39.05 10.95
N SER A 10 -7.80 -39.22 9.63
CA SER A 10 -7.35 -38.18 8.68
C SER A 10 -8.56 -37.63 7.89
N PRO A 11 -8.38 -36.78 6.86
CA PRO A 11 -8.90 -35.41 6.80
C PRO A 11 -10.22 -35.29 6.02
N LYS A 12 -11.02 -34.24 6.30
CA LYS A 12 -12.12 -33.83 5.41
C LYS A 12 -11.83 -32.49 4.75
N ASN A 13 -11.53 -32.63 3.47
CA ASN A 13 -11.66 -31.69 2.36
C ASN A 13 -12.95 -30.86 2.43
N GLY A 14 -12.92 -29.62 1.95
CA GLY A 14 -14.13 -28.92 1.51
C GLY A 14 -14.15 -27.40 1.70
N GLY A 15 -14.03 -26.69 0.58
CA GLY A 15 -14.90 -25.53 0.36
C GLY A 15 -14.22 -24.18 0.24
N ASN A 16 -13.85 -23.85 -1.00
CA ASN A 16 -13.66 -22.49 -1.49
C ASN A 16 -14.80 -21.56 -1.01
N ARG A 17 -14.48 -20.45 -0.35
CA ARG A 17 -15.40 -19.31 -0.21
C ARG A 17 -14.85 -18.12 -0.97
N SER A 18 -15.02 -18.17 -2.29
CA SER A 18 -15.11 -16.98 -3.12
C SER A 18 -16.40 -16.25 -2.73
N LEU A 19 -16.29 -15.23 -1.89
CA LEU A 19 -17.36 -14.28 -1.60
C LEU A 19 -17.17 -13.04 -2.50
N ARG A 20 -17.40 -13.20 -3.80
CA ARG A 20 -17.76 -12.07 -4.66
C ARG A 20 -19.29 -11.93 -4.63
N LYS A 21 -19.79 -11.19 -3.65
CA LYS A 21 -21.16 -10.66 -3.66
C LYS A 21 -21.11 -9.22 -4.14
N SER A 22 -21.49 -8.98 -5.39
CA SER A 22 -22.49 -7.95 -5.65
C SER A 22 -23.24 -8.30 -6.93
N SER A 23 -24.49 -8.62 -6.70
CA SER A 23 -25.48 -9.09 -7.64
C SER A 23 -26.33 -7.90 -8.08
N ARG A 24 -26.50 -7.78 -9.39
CA ARG A 24 -27.71 -7.36 -10.12
C ARG A 24 -28.36 -6.04 -9.69
N ASN A 25 -28.29 -5.06 -10.59
CA ASN A 25 -29.46 -4.24 -10.86
C ASN A 25 -29.62 -4.08 -12.38
N ALA A 26 -30.27 -5.07 -13.00
CA ALA A 26 -30.76 -4.99 -14.37
C ALA A 26 -32.29 -4.91 -14.31
N ARG A 27 -32.81 -3.68 -14.33
CA ARG A 27 -34.22 -3.37 -14.52
C ARG A 27 -34.31 -2.31 -15.61
N ASN A 28 -34.66 -2.72 -16.82
CA ASN A 28 -35.97 -2.40 -17.40
C ASN A 28 -36.03 -2.80 -18.87
N MET A 29 -37.08 -3.56 -19.17
CA MET A 29 -37.60 -3.90 -20.49
C MET A 29 -38.12 -2.63 -21.17
N CYS A 30 -37.84 -2.47 -22.47
CA CYS A 30 -38.62 -1.60 -23.35
C CYS A 30 -39.32 -2.48 -24.39
N GLU A 31 -40.64 -2.59 -24.27
CA GLU A 31 -41.48 -3.02 -25.39
C GLU A 31 -41.79 -1.78 -26.22
N GLY A 32 -41.33 -1.77 -27.46
CA GLY A 32 -41.52 -0.68 -28.40
C GLY A 32 -41.56 -1.23 -29.82
N LYS A 33 -42.72 -1.02 -30.47
CA LYS A 33 -43.11 -1.49 -31.80
C LYS A 33 -42.05 -1.23 -32.86
N ILE A 34 -41.85 -2.21 -33.73
CA ILE A 34 -41.01 -2.12 -34.94
C ILE A 34 -41.63 -1.11 -35.90
N SER A 35 -40.89 -0.05 -36.23
CA SER A 35 -41.10 0.80 -37.40
C SER A 35 -39.76 1.06 -38.07
N ASN A 36 -39.70 0.75 -39.35
CA ASN A 36 -38.53 0.77 -40.21
C ASN A 36 -38.20 2.21 -40.61
N GLN A 37 -37.03 2.74 -40.21
CA GLN A 37 -36.37 3.83 -40.92
C GLN A 37 -34.85 3.74 -40.73
N ARG A 38 -34.17 3.52 -41.85
CA ARG A 38 -32.72 3.48 -42.02
C ARG A 38 -32.15 4.87 -41.70
N GLN A 39 -31.51 5.02 -40.54
CA GLN A 39 -30.76 6.22 -40.19
C GLN A 39 -29.34 5.82 -39.80
N GLN A 40 -28.38 6.45 -40.48
CA GLN A 40 -26.94 6.29 -40.30
C GLN A 40 -26.59 6.62 -38.85
N THR A 41 -26.22 5.64 -38.05
CA THR A 41 -25.66 5.89 -36.73
C THR A 41 -24.19 6.25 -36.92
N ALA A 42 -23.87 7.53 -36.73
CA ALA A 42 -22.49 7.94 -36.50
C ALA A 42 -21.96 7.09 -35.34
N THR A 43 -20.94 6.27 -35.60
CA THR A 43 -20.13 5.62 -34.58
C THR A 43 -19.51 6.72 -33.73
N VAL A 44 -20.18 7.07 -32.63
CA VAL A 44 -19.59 7.87 -31.57
C VAL A 44 -18.41 7.07 -31.05
N ASN A 45 -17.20 7.53 -31.37
CA ASN A 45 -15.99 7.06 -30.73
C ASN A 45 -16.14 7.38 -29.23
N LEU A 46 -16.57 6.38 -28.46
CA LEU A 46 -16.52 6.39 -27.01
C LEU A 46 -15.03 6.38 -26.63
N SER A 47 -14.41 7.56 -26.64
CA SER A 47 -13.09 7.75 -26.05
C SER A 47 -13.20 7.27 -24.61
N SER A 48 -12.46 6.21 -24.26
CA SER A 48 -12.40 5.69 -22.90
C SER A 48 -12.17 6.84 -21.93
N PRO A 49 -12.84 6.87 -20.77
CA PRO A 49 -12.64 7.93 -19.79
C PRO A 49 -11.14 8.07 -19.52
N PRO A 50 -10.62 9.30 -19.43
CA PRO A 50 -9.19 9.51 -19.29
C PRO A 50 -8.68 8.72 -18.07
N GLU A 51 -7.74 7.82 -18.31
CA GLU A 51 -7.17 7.03 -17.22
C GLU A 51 -6.52 7.97 -16.22
N LYS A 52 -6.92 7.83 -14.95
CA LYS A 52 -6.32 8.61 -13.86
C LYS A 52 -4.88 8.14 -13.71
N LYS A 53 -3.93 9.05 -13.89
CA LYS A 53 -2.52 8.79 -13.60
C LYS A 53 -2.38 8.45 -12.12
N ARG A 54 -1.71 7.34 -11.81
CA ARG A 54 -1.45 6.87 -10.44
C ARG A 54 0.05 6.70 -10.26
N VAL A 55 0.54 7.05 -9.08
CA VAL A 55 1.90 6.79 -8.63
C VAL A 55 1.83 5.81 -7.47
N SER A 56 2.73 4.84 -7.44
CA SER A 56 2.87 3.87 -6.38
C SER A 56 4.34 3.63 -6.07
N PHE A 57 4.64 3.30 -4.82
CA PHE A 57 5.98 2.97 -4.36
C PHE A 57 6.01 1.50 -3.99
N ALA A 58 7.09 0.80 -4.39
CA ALA A 58 7.23 -0.63 -4.15
C ALA A 58 8.20 -0.92 -2.99
N HIS A 59 9.37 -0.29 -3.00
CA HIS A 59 10.46 -0.59 -2.07
C HIS A 59 11.04 0.68 -1.45
N ILE A 60 11.63 0.50 -0.27
CA ILE A 60 12.36 1.49 0.50
C ILE A 60 13.83 1.06 0.54
N GLU A 61 14.71 1.98 0.19
CA GLU A 61 16.15 1.86 0.38
C GLU A 61 16.58 2.68 1.59
N ILE A 62 17.30 2.06 2.53
CA ILE A 62 17.74 2.74 3.76
C ILE A 62 19.27 2.84 3.76
N ARG A 63 19.78 4.06 3.96
CA ARG A 63 21.21 4.34 4.11
C ARG A 63 21.51 4.69 5.57
N ARG A 64 22.53 4.05 6.14
CA ARG A 64 23.03 4.35 7.49
C ARG A 64 24.35 5.10 7.37
N TYR A 65 24.36 6.32 7.88
CA TYR A 65 25.53 7.18 7.97
C TYR A 65 26.06 7.14 9.41
N PRO A 66 27.37 6.93 9.63
CA PRO A 66 28.00 7.11 10.92
C PRO A 66 27.77 8.52 11.47
N ILE A 67 27.62 8.61 12.80
CA ILE A 67 27.63 9.90 13.50
C ILE A 67 29.09 10.24 13.83
N THR A 68 29.53 11.42 13.44
CA THR A 68 30.86 11.96 13.66
C THR A 68 30.80 13.27 14.44
N LEU A 69 31.93 13.76 14.94
CA LEU A 69 32.01 15.08 15.56
C LEU A 69 32.03 16.17 14.48
N GLY A 70 31.25 17.23 14.71
CA GLY A 70 31.19 18.40 13.85
C GLY A 70 32.14 19.51 14.28
N GLU A 71 32.18 20.58 13.48
CA GLU A 71 33.04 21.75 13.69
C GLU A 71 32.26 22.98 14.18
N HIS A 72 30.98 22.84 14.56
CA HIS A 72 30.15 23.99 14.95
C HIS A 72 30.41 24.40 16.41
N PRO A 73 30.97 25.61 16.66
CA PRO A 73 31.37 26.03 18.00
C PRO A 73 30.19 26.40 18.91
N GLU A 74 29.04 26.74 18.34
CA GLU A 74 27.85 27.20 19.09
C GLU A 74 26.91 26.03 19.40
N CYS A 75 27.32 25.17 20.34
CA CYS A 75 26.45 24.14 20.89
C CYS A 75 25.96 24.57 22.28
N SER A 76 24.63 24.65 22.46
CA SER A 76 24.03 24.96 23.77
C SER A 76 24.15 23.81 24.77
N CYS A 77 24.33 22.57 24.29
CA CYS A 77 24.55 21.38 25.10
C CYS A 77 25.23 20.28 24.28
N GLY A 78 26.32 19.70 24.80
CA GLY A 78 27.07 18.62 24.16
C GLY A 78 27.96 19.05 22.99
N PRO A 79 28.78 18.14 22.44
CA PRO A 79 29.58 18.42 21.25
C PRO A 79 28.71 18.45 19.99
N PRO A 80 29.09 19.23 18.96
CA PRO A 80 28.43 19.18 17.66
C PRO A 80 28.55 17.78 17.05
N ILE A 81 27.46 17.27 16.48
CA ILE A 81 27.44 15.99 15.77
C ILE A 81 27.08 16.21 14.29
N THR A 82 27.70 15.42 13.42
CA THR A 82 27.48 15.43 11.98
C THR A 82 27.30 14.00 11.48
N LEU A 83 26.81 13.85 10.24
CA LEU A 83 26.82 12.58 9.54
C LEU A 83 28.02 12.55 8.62
N ASP A 84 28.74 11.42 8.60
CA ASP A 84 29.80 11.20 7.61
C ASP A 84 29.20 11.04 6.20
N TRP A 85 30.03 11.09 5.16
CA TRP A 85 29.62 10.85 3.78
C TRP A 85 29.56 9.36 3.44
N ASP A 86 30.37 8.54 4.11
CA ASP A 86 30.42 7.11 3.91
C ASP A 86 29.17 6.45 4.54
N TYR A 87 28.39 5.74 3.73
CA TYR A 87 27.17 5.07 4.18
C TYR A 87 27.19 3.58 3.90
N GLN A 88 26.44 2.86 4.74
CA GLN A 88 26.08 1.47 4.52
C GLN A 88 24.66 1.40 3.98
N VAL A 89 24.47 0.70 2.86
CA VAL A 89 23.15 0.43 2.28
C VAL A 89 22.58 -0.82 2.93
N LEU A 90 21.35 -0.73 3.43
CA LEU A 90 20.59 -1.87 3.92
C LEU A 90 19.83 -2.55 2.77
N ALA A 91 19.46 -3.81 2.98
CA ALA A 91 18.64 -4.54 2.04
C ALA A 91 17.32 -3.78 1.77
N PRO A 92 16.87 -3.68 0.50
CA PRO A 92 15.59 -3.08 0.17
C PRO A 92 14.44 -3.79 0.89
N VAL A 93 13.46 -3.01 1.35
CA VAL A 93 12.28 -3.53 2.05
C VAL A 93 11.01 -3.07 1.32
N GLU A 94 10.05 -3.96 1.14
CA GLU A 94 8.73 -3.59 0.62
C GLU A 94 8.04 -2.56 1.51
N VAL A 95 7.42 -1.54 0.89
CA VAL A 95 6.78 -0.43 1.61
C VAL A 95 5.73 -0.94 2.61
N ASP A 96 4.85 -1.84 2.18
CA ASP A 96 3.77 -2.37 3.02
C ASP A 96 4.32 -3.13 4.25
N ARG A 97 5.42 -3.87 4.06
CA ARG A 97 6.09 -4.59 5.15
C ARG A 97 6.76 -3.62 6.14
N TYR A 98 7.35 -2.55 5.64
CA TYR A 98 7.95 -1.53 6.50
C TYR A 98 6.89 -0.83 7.35
N GLU A 99 5.79 -0.37 6.75
CA GLU A 99 4.74 0.37 7.48
C GLU A 99 4.00 -0.49 8.52
N THR A 100 3.90 -1.80 8.31
CA THR A 100 3.26 -2.72 9.28
C THR A 100 4.14 -3.04 10.49
N THR A 101 5.46 -2.92 10.37
CA THR A 101 6.42 -3.23 11.43
C THR A 101 6.98 -2.00 12.13
N ARG A 102 6.73 -0.81 11.57
CA ARG A 102 7.17 0.46 12.12
C ARG A 102 6.44 0.78 13.43
N ASP A 103 7.18 1.39 14.36
CA ASP A 103 6.59 1.99 15.57
C ASP A 103 5.55 3.06 15.22
N GLN A 104 4.74 3.45 16.21
CA GLN A 104 3.64 4.39 16.02
C GLN A 104 4.09 5.64 15.25
N PRO A 105 3.35 6.05 14.20
CA PRO A 105 3.67 7.26 13.45
C PRO A 105 3.74 8.46 14.38
N ARG A 106 4.72 9.35 14.13
CA ARG A 106 4.80 10.62 14.84
C ARG A 106 3.50 11.40 14.64
N LYS A 107 2.91 11.87 15.73
CA LYS A 107 1.71 12.72 15.69
C LYS A 107 2.08 14.09 15.12
N THR A 108 1.12 14.82 14.56
CA THR A 108 1.37 16.12 13.92
C THR A 108 2.12 17.11 14.81
N HIS A 109 1.80 17.17 16.11
CA HIS A 109 2.49 18.05 17.06
C HIS A 109 3.94 17.64 17.35
N GLN A 110 4.35 16.42 16.98
CA GLN A 110 5.72 15.91 17.09
C GLN A 110 6.51 16.15 15.80
N LEU A 111 5.88 16.67 14.75
CA LEU A 111 6.49 17.06 13.48
C LEU A 111 6.68 18.58 13.42
N PHE A 112 7.06 19.19 14.54
CA PHE A 112 7.38 20.61 14.60
C PHE A 112 8.79 20.86 14.05
N VAL A 113 8.88 21.69 13.02
CA VAL A 113 10.14 22.30 12.58
C VAL A 113 10.14 23.71 13.18
N PRO A 114 11.08 24.05 14.08
CA PRO A 114 11.18 25.40 14.61
C PRO A 114 11.31 26.41 13.48
N THR A 115 10.37 27.34 13.42
CA THR A 115 10.52 28.54 12.59
C THR A 115 11.42 29.51 13.34
N GLU A 116 12.52 29.94 12.72
CA GLU A 116 13.44 30.93 13.28
C GLU A 116 12.70 32.24 13.64
N LYS A 117 13.18 32.93 14.68
CA LYS A 117 12.72 34.27 15.10
C LYS A 117 13.89 35.23 15.03
#